data_AF-A0A5S3QFS3-F1
#
_entry.id   AF-A0A5S3QFS3-F1
#
_cell.length_a   1.000
_cell.length_b   1.000
_cell.length_c   1.000
_cell.angle_alpha   90.00
_cell.angle_beta   90.00
_cell.angle_gamma   90.00
#
_symmetry.space_group_name_H-M   'P 1'
#
loop_
_entity.id
_entity.type
_entity.pdbx_description
1 polymer ?
#
loop_
_entity_poly.entity_id
_entity_poly.type
_entity_poly.pdbx_seq_one_letter_code
_entity_poly.pdbx_strand_id
1 'polypeptide(L)' 'MSEGMLNMWVSFIGMGLLLLAMGLILLSRYKLKGWLAGIVSLIAYLSLLLGAVIIIYIVFSGPTR' A
#
# COMPACT_ATOMS: atom_id res chain seq x y z
N MET A 1 -13.57 5.26 19.70
CA MET A 1 -12.49 6.09 19.12
C MET A 1 -13.14 7.23 18.36
N SER A 2 -12.57 8.43 18.33
CA SER A 2 -13.10 9.49 17.46
C SER A 2 -12.87 9.11 15.99
N GLU A 3 -13.76 9.56 15.11
CA GLU A 3 -13.71 9.25 13.67
C GLU A 3 -12.38 9.68 13.05
N GLY A 4 -11.85 10.85 13.46
CA GLY A 4 -10.51 11.29 13.06
C GLY A 4 -9.37 10.36 13.50
N MET A 5 -9.48 9.71 14.67
CA MET A 5 -8.47 8.76 15.15
C MET A 5 -8.49 7.47 14.32
N LEU A 6 -9.67 7.00 13.92
CA LEU A 6 -9.81 5.86 13.01
C LEU A 6 -9.21 6.19 11.64
N ASN A 7 -9.53 7.34 11.07
CA ASN A 7 -9.01 7.78 9.77
C ASN A 7 -7.47 7.91 9.76
N MET A 8 -6.88 8.31 10.88
CA MET A 8 -5.42 8.32 11.06
C MET A 8 -4.83 6.90 10.98
N TRP A 9 -5.37 5.93 11.73
CA TRP A 9 -4.90 4.55 11.69
C TRP A 9 -5.03 3.92 10.30
N VAL A 10 -6.14 4.18 9.59
CA VAL A 10 -6.29 3.69 8.21
C VAL A 10 -5.25 4.34 7.28
N SER A 11 -4.88 5.60 7.52
CA SER A 11 -3.80 6.27 6.76
C SER A 11 -2.45 5.62 6.99
N PHE A 12 -2.13 5.25 8.24
CA PHE A 12 -0.91 4.52 8.57
C PHE A 12 -0.86 3.16 7.88
N ILE A 13 -1.99 2.46 7.83
CA ILE A 13 -2.10 1.18 7.09
C ILE A 13 -1.84 1.42 5.60
N GLY A 14 -2.45 2.44 4.99
CA GLY A 14 -2.23 2.80 3.59
C GLY A 14 -0.76 3.12 3.27
N MET A 15 -0.11 3.92 4.13
CA MET A 15 1.32 4.25 3.99
C MET A 15 2.20 3.01 4.15
N GLY A 16 1.92 2.16 5.15
CA GLY A 16 2.63 0.90 5.34
C GLY A 16 2.48 -0.05 4.14
N LEU A 17 1.30 -0.10 3.53
CA LEU A 17 1.01 -0.93 2.36
C LEU A 17 1.79 -0.46 1.11
N LEU A 18 1.94 0.86 0.94
CA LEU A 18 2.77 1.45 -0.11
C LEU A 18 4.25 1.17 0.09
N LEU A 19 4.72 1.27 1.34
CA LEU A 19 6.12 0.98 1.70
C LEU A 19 6.44 -0.50 1.47
N LEU A 20 5.53 -1.40 1.84
CA LEU A 20 5.62 -2.84 1.57
C LEU A 20 5.61 -3.12 0.07
N ALA A 21 4.73 -2.45 -0.69
CA ALA A 21 4.69 -2.57 -2.14
C ALA A 21 6.02 -2.16 -2.79
N MET A 22 6.59 -1.02 -2.39
CA MET A 22 7.91 -0.58 -2.86
C MET A 22 9.00 -1.61 -2.57
N GLY A 23 9.03 -2.17 -1.36
CA GLY A 23 9.98 -3.22 -0.98
C GLY A 23 9.84 -4.49 -1.83
N LEU A 24 8.60 -4.94 -2.08
CA LEU A 24 8.31 -6.11 -2.91
C LEU A 24 8.68 -5.86 -4.39
N ILE A 25 8.43 -4.66 -4.92
CA ILE A 25 8.84 -4.28 -6.28
C ILE A 25 10.36 -4.33 -6.40
N LEU A 26 11.09 -3.77 -5.43
CA LEU A 26 12.55 -3.83 -5.43
C LEU A 26 13.05 -5.27 -5.35
N LEU A 27 12.48 -6.08 -4.45
CA LEU A 27 12.88 -7.48 -4.28
C LEU A 27 12.64 -8.30 -5.56
N SER A 28 11.47 -8.12 -6.19
CA SER A 28 11.10 -8.76 -7.45
C SER A 28 12.06 -8.37 -8.59
N ARG A 29 12.47 -7.10 -8.68
CA ARG A 29 13.31 -6.63 -9.79
C ARG A 29 14.79 -6.94 -9.63
N TYR A 30 15.33 -6.90 -8.42
CA TYR A 30 16.78 -6.99 -8.19
C TYR A 30 17.27 -8.34 -7.68
N LYS A 31 16.46 -9.07 -6.88
CA LYS A 31 16.89 -10.35 -6.28
C LYS A 31 16.25 -11.58 -6.90
N LEU A 32 15.03 -11.46 -7.44
CA LEU A 32 14.28 -12.60 -7.97
C LEU A 32 14.40 -12.65 -9.50
N LYS A 33 14.66 -13.84 -10.04
CA LYS A 33 14.65 -14.10 -11.49
C LYS A 33 13.76 -15.31 -11.79
N GLY A 34 13.01 -15.26 -12.89
CA GLY A 34 12.08 -16.32 -13.32
C GLY A 34 10.66 -16.15 -12.79
N TRP A 35 9.90 -17.25 -12.70
CA TRP A 35 8.46 -17.27 -12.39
C TRP A 35 8.11 -16.64 -11.02
N LEU A 36 8.98 -16.84 -10.02
CA LEU A 36 8.83 -16.25 -8.69
C LEU A 36 8.87 -14.72 -8.72
N ALA A 37 9.68 -14.12 -9.59
CA ALA A 37 9.71 -12.67 -9.76
C ALA A 37 8.37 -12.14 -10.29
N GLY A 38 7.73 -12.87 -11.21
CA GLY A 38 6.40 -12.55 -11.74
C GLY A 38 5.33 -12.54 -10.66
N ILE A 39 5.24 -13.60 -9.84
CA ILE A 39 4.26 -13.68 -8.75
C ILE A 39 4.48 -12.57 -7.73
N VAL A 40 5.72 -12.34 -7.30
CA VAL A 40 6.04 -11.28 -6.33
C VAL A 40 5.73 -9.90 -6.92
N SER A 41 6.00 -9.68 -8.21
CA SER A 41 5.65 -8.41 -8.87
C SER A 41 4.14 -8.19 -8.90
N LEU A 42 3.36 -9.23 -9.14
CA LEU A 42 1.90 -9.16 -9.16
C LEU A 42 1.35 -8.76 -7.78
N ILE A 43 1.83 -9.42 -6.72
CA ILE A 43 1.46 -9.08 -5.33
C ILE A 43 1.88 -7.65 -4.99
N ALA A 44 3.07 -7.24 -5.45
CA ALA A 44 3.56 -5.88 -5.22
C ALA A 44 2.69 -4.82 -5.88
N TYR A 45 2.27 -5.04 -7.13
CA TYR A 45 1.36 -4.13 -7.83
C TYR A 45 -0.04 -4.10 -7.21
N LEU A 46 -0.57 -5.23 -6.75
CA LEU A 46 -1.83 -5.27 -6.01
C LEU A 46 -1.74 -4.46 -4.71
N SER A 47 -0.66 -4.63 -3.95
CA SER A 47 -0.38 -3.86 -2.72
C SER A 47 -0.25 -2.35 -3.01
N LEU A 48 0.38 -2.00 -4.14
CA LEU A 48 0.53 -0.60 -4.58
C LEU A 48 -0.83 0.01 -4.95
N LEU A 49 -1.65 -0.73 -5.70
CA LEU A 49 -2.98 -0.29 -6.12
C LEU A 49 -3.89 -0.08 -4.91
N LEU A 50 -3.94 -1.06 -4.01
CA LEU A 50 -4.74 -0.97 -2.78
C LEU A 50 -4.26 0.18 -1.89
N GLY A 51 -2.95 0.35 -1.73
CA GLY A 51 -2.38 1.43 -0.92
C GLY A 51 -2.71 2.80 -1.51
N ALA A 52 -2.63 2.94 -2.83
CA ALA A 52 -2.98 4.17 -3.53
C ALA A 52 -4.47 4.51 -3.37
N VAL A 53 -5.37 3.53 -3.53
CA VAL A 53 -6.82 3.73 -3.36
C VAL A 53 -7.16 4.12 -1.93
N ILE A 54 -6.56 3.48 -0.92
CA ILE A 54 -6.78 3.79 0.50
C ILE A 54 -6.35 5.24 0.80
N ILE A 55 -5.16 5.66 0.36
CA ILE A 55 -4.66 7.01 0.59
C ILE A 55 -5.55 8.05 -0.10
N ILE A 56 -5.92 7.82 -1.36
CA ILE A 56 -6.83 8.69 -2.10
C ILE A 56 -8.16 8.83 -1.33
N TYR A 57 -8.77 7.72 -0.94
CA TYR A 57 -10.04 7.72 -0.21
C TYR A 57 -9.96 8.54 1.08
N ILE A 58 -8.90 8.38 1.88
CA ILE A 58 -8.78 9.09 3.16
C ILE A 58 -8.49 10.58 2.97
N VAL A 59 -7.61 10.93 2.02
CA VAL A 59 -7.26 12.32 1.73
C VAL A 59 -8.50 13.11 1.29
N PHE A 60 -9.36 12.52 0.45
CA PHE A 60 -10.62 13.15 0.04
C PHE A 60 -11.70 13.15 1.14
N SER A 61 -11.70 12.15 2.02
CA SER A 61 -12.67 12.06 3.11
C SER A 61 -12.42 13.11 4.21
N GLY A 62 -11.17 13.55 4.36
CA GLY A 62 -10.75 14.55 5.35
C GLY A 62 -10.79 14.00 6.80
N PRO A 63 -9.89 14.46 7.68
CA PRO A 63 -9.78 13.93 9.05
C PRO A 63 -10.95 14.29 9.98
N THR A 64 -11.88 15.14 9.52
CA THR A 64 -12.91 15.80 10.34
C THR A 64 -14.34 15.58 9.83
N ARG A 65 -14.58 14.54 9.03
CA ARG A 65 -15.94 14.01 8.88
C ARG A 65 -16.25 13.07 10.02
#